data_AF-A0A441YGI6-F1
#
_entry.id   AF-A0A441YGI6-F1
#
_cell.length_a   1.000
_cell.length_b   1.000
_cell.length_c   1.000
_cell.angle_alpha   90.00
_cell.angle_beta   90.00
_cell.angle_gamma   90.00
#
_symmetry.space_group_name_H-M   'P 1'
#
loop_
_entity.id
_entity.type
_entity.pdbx_description
1 polymer ?
#
loop_
_entity_poly.entity_id
_entity_poly.type
_entity_poly.pdbx_seq_one_letter_code
_entity_poly.pdbx_strand_id
1 'polypeptide(L)'
;ANIVKVFEGGWASLAIAAVIVMTMWTWIRGTRYLFDKTRRNEIPLDSLAGNLLKRKPQLMSGTAVFLTSDPASAPTALMHSLKHYKVLHEQNVILS
;
A
#
# COMPACT_ATOMS: atom_id res chain seq x y z
N ALA A 1 12.61 13.80 -44.62
CA ALA A 1 13.45 12.67 -45.07
C ALA A 1 13.42 11.44 -44.13
N ASN A 2 13.35 11.58 -42.80
CA ASN A 2 13.40 10.42 -41.88
C ASN A 2 12.10 9.59 -41.74
N ILE A 3 10.94 10.14 -42.10
CA ILE A 3 9.63 9.45 -41.98
C ILE A 3 9.46 8.31 -42.99
N VAL A 4 10.08 8.39 -44.18
CA VAL A 4 9.86 7.42 -45.26
C VAL A 4 10.61 6.10 -45.00
N LYS A 5 11.79 6.15 -44.36
CA LYS A 5 12.56 4.95 -43.94
C LYS A 5 11.87 4.11 -42.86
N VAL A 6 10.95 4.72 -42.10
CA VAL A 6 10.16 3.98 -41.11
C VAL A 6 9.22 2.99 -41.80
N PHE A 7 8.63 3.38 -42.93
CA PHE A 7 7.75 2.52 -43.72
C PHE A 7 8.49 1.42 -44.47
N GLU A 8 9.72 1.66 -44.91
CA GLU A 8 10.53 0.70 -45.68
C GLU A 8 11.16 -0.44 -44.83
N GLY A 9 11.03 -0.39 -43.49
CA GLY A 9 11.50 -1.50 -42.64
C GLY A 9 11.62 -1.20 -41.14
N GLY A 10 11.54 0.06 -40.72
CA GLY A 10 11.62 0.46 -39.31
C GLY A 10 10.33 0.24 -38.49
N TRP A 11 9.22 -0.11 -39.14
CA TRP A 11 7.90 -0.21 -38.50
C TRP A 11 7.82 -1.33 -37.45
N ALA A 12 8.56 -2.44 -37.63
CA ALA A 12 8.54 -3.56 -36.69
C ALA A 12 9.15 -3.17 -35.33
N SER A 13 10.28 -2.46 -35.33
CA SER A 13 10.91 -1.96 -34.09
C SER A 13 10.02 -0.96 -33.36
N LEU A 14 9.30 -0.10 -34.10
CA LEU A 14 8.32 0.84 -33.54
C LEU A 14 7.11 0.13 -32.96
N ALA A 15 6.61 -0.91 -33.62
CA ALA A 15 5.50 -1.72 -33.09
C ALA A 15 5.88 -2.41 -31.78
N ILE A 16 7.08 -3.00 -31.72
CA ILE A 16 7.59 -3.63 -30.49
C ILE A 16 7.75 -2.58 -29.38
N ALA A 17 8.34 -1.43 -29.68
CA ALA A 17 8.47 -0.34 -28.71
C ALA A 17 7.10 0.13 -28.20
N ALA A 18 6.11 0.27 -29.08
CA ALA A 18 4.75 0.67 -28.70
C ALA A 18 4.08 -0.37 -27.78
N VAL A 19 4.25 -1.66 -28.05
CA VAL A 19 3.71 -2.74 -27.20
C VAL A 19 4.36 -2.73 -25.83
N ILE A 20 5.69 -2.58 -25.76
CA ILE A 20 6.41 -2.51 -24.48
C ILE A 20 5.96 -1.28 -23.68
N VAL A 21 5.90 -0.11 -24.32
CA VAL A 21 5.43 1.14 -23.68
C VAL A 21 4.00 1.00 -23.20
N MET A 22 3.10 0.43 -24.00
CA MET A 22 1.71 0.21 -23.62
C MET A 22 1.61 -0.74 -22.42
N THR A 23 2.44 -1.78 -22.39
CA THR A 23 2.50 -2.75 -21.28
C THR A 23 3.00 -2.08 -20.00
N MET A 24 4.12 -1.35 -20.05
CA MET A 24 4.64 -0.60 -18.90
C MET A 24 3.64 0.45 -18.42
N TRP A 25 3.00 1.18 -19.34
CA TRP A 25 2.03 2.21 -18.98
C TRP A 25 0.81 1.60 -18.27
N THR A 26 0.33 0.47 -18.77
CA THR A 26 -0.76 -0.29 -18.15
C THR A 26 -0.36 -0.79 -16.77
N TRP A 27 0.86 -1.34 -16.64
CA TRP A 27 1.39 -1.84 -15.37
C TRP A 27 1.50 -0.74 -14.31
N ILE A 28 2.15 0.39 -14.64
CA ILE A 28 2.34 1.53 -13.72
C ILE A 28 1.00 2.12 -13.28
N ARG A 29 0.05 2.24 -14.21
CA ARG A 29 -1.29 2.75 -13.89
C ARG A 29 -2.07 1.78 -13.01
N GLY A 30 -1.98 0.49 -13.30
CA GLY A 30 -2.63 -0.57 -12.52
C GLY A 30 -2.09 -0.68 -11.10
N THR A 31 -0.78 -0.68 -10.92
CA THR A 31 -0.14 -0.74 -9.59
C THR A 31 -0.49 0.49 -8.76
N ARG A 32 -0.48 1.70 -9.36
CA ARG A 32 -0.88 2.93 -8.67
C ARG A 32 -2.33 2.87 -8.21
N TYR A 33 -3.24 2.39 -9.07
CA TYR A 33 -4.64 2.24 -8.70
C TYR A 33 -4.84 1.23 -7.57
N LEU A 34 -4.11 0.11 -7.60
CA LEU A 34 -4.15 -0.88 -6.53
C LEU A 34 -3.64 -0.30 -5.20
N PHE A 35 -2.52 0.43 -5.23
CA PHE A 35 -1.98 1.13 -4.05
C PHE A 35 -2.98 2.14 -3.46
N ASP A 36 -3.60 2.97 -4.30
CA ASP A 36 -4.60 3.95 -3.84
C ASP A 36 -5.87 3.27 -3.31
N LYS A 37 -6.26 2.11 -3.85
CA LYS A 37 -7.40 1.32 -3.35
C LYS A 37 -7.08 0.67 -2.01
N THR A 38 -5.87 0.17 -1.81
CA THR A 38 -5.41 -0.38 -0.52
C THR A 38 -5.39 0.71 0.56
N ARG A 39 -4.86 1.90 0.25
CA ARG A 39 -4.84 3.06 1.18
C ARG A 39 -6.22 3.55 1.59
N ARG A 40 -7.25 3.44 0.74
CA ARG A 40 -8.61 3.87 1.09
C ARG A 40 -9.27 3.06 2.21
N ASN A 41 -8.74 1.87 2.53
CA ASN A 41 -9.22 1.05 3.64
C ASN A 41 -8.39 1.23 4.92
N GLU A 42 -7.34 2.05 4.88
CA GLU A 42 -6.45 2.24 6.02
C GLU A 42 -7.02 3.31 6.96
N ILE A 43 -7.32 2.90 8.19
CA ILE A 43 -7.77 3.81 9.24
C ILE A 43 -6.55 4.61 9.70
N PRO A 44 -6.60 5.96 9.77
CA PRO A 44 -5.51 6.76 10.30
C PRO A 44 -5.18 6.33 11.73
N LEU A 45 -3.90 6.15 12.03
CA LEU A 45 -3.46 5.66 13.34
C LEU A 45 -3.94 6.58 14.47
N ASP A 46 -3.91 7.90 14.26
CA ASP A 46 -4.41 8.90 15.23
C ASP A 46 -5.90 8.73 15.55
N SER A 47 -6.70 8.45 14.53
CA SER A 47 -8.14 8.19 14.70
C SER A 47 -8.37 6.91 15.48
N LEU A 48 -7.60 5.85 15.18
CA LEU A 48 -7.66 4.60 15.95
C LEU A 48 -7.24 4.82 17.41
N ALA A 49 -6.15 5.54 17.66
CA ALA A 49 -5.67 5.87 19.00
C ALA A 49 -6.72 6.66 19.79
N GLY A 50 -7.36 7.67 19.18
CA GLY A 50 -8.45 8.42 19.79
C GLY A 50 -9.65 7.54 20.16
N ASN A 51 -10.00 6.57 19.32
CA ASN A 51 -11.08 5.61 19.61
C ASN A 51 -10.72 4.63 20.75
N LEU A 52 -9.47 4.15 20.77
CA LEU A 52 -8.94 3.27 21.82
C LEU A 52 -8.83 3.99 23.17
N LEU A 53 -8.56 5.29 23.18
CA LEU A 53 -8.58 6.09 24.41
C LEU A 53 -9.99 6.22 25.00
N LYS A 54 -11.02 6.28 24.16
CA LYS A 54 -12.44 6.34 24.59
C LYS A 54 -12.95 5.00 25.12
N ARG A 55 -12.56 3.89 24.49
CA ARG A 55 -12.86 2.52 24.95
C ARG A 55 -11.55 1.75 25.08
N LYS A 56 -10.92 1.87 26.26
CA LYS A 56 -9.68 1.17 26.57
C LYS A 56 -9.89 -0.35 26.54
N PRO A 57 -9.22 -1.08 25.63
CA PRO A 57 -9.20 -2.53 25.67
C PRO A 57 -8.39 -3.03 26.86
N GLN A 58 -8.45 -4.33 27.13
CA GLN A 58 -7.62 -4.92 28.18
C GLN A 58 -6.14 -4.81 27.80
N LEU A 59 -5.30 -4.44 28.77
CA LEU A 59 -3.86 -4.38 28.59
C LEU A 59 -3.23 -5.70 29.03
N MET A 60 -2.30 -6.21 28.22
CA MET A 60 -1.44 -7.34 28.58
C MET A 60 0.00 -6.86 28.72
N SER A 61 0.73 -7.46 29.66
CA SER A 61 2.14 -7.16 29.87
C SER A 61 2.98 -7.57 28.66
N GLY A 62 3.95 -6.73 28.29
CA GLY A 62 4.88 -6.98 27.19
C GLY A 62 4.87 -5.91 26.09
N THR A 63 5.64 -6.16 25.04
CA THR A 63 5.80 -5.26 23.89
C THR A 63 5.36 -5.96 22.61
N ALA A 64 4.44 -5.34 21.86
CA ALA A 64 4.11 -5.75 20.51
C ALA A 64 4.79 -4.83 19.49
N VAL A 65 5.37 -5.43 18.45
CA VAL A 65 6.01 -4.69 17.35
C VAL A 65 5.24 -5.00 16.07
N PHE A 66 4.73 -3.95 15.42
CA PHE A 66 3.99 -4.05 14.16
C PHE A 66 4.78 -3.38 13.04
N LEU A 67 5.03 -4.13 11.97
CA LEU A 67 5.71 -3.64 10.77
C LEU A 67 4.68 -3.15 9.75
N THR A 68 4.88 -1.96 9.17
CA THR A 68 3.99 -1.35 8.18
C THR A 68 4.78 -0.53 7.17
N SER A 69 4.37 -0.55 5.90
CA SER A 69 4.97 0.32 4.87
C SER A 69 4.60 1.79 5.03
N ASP A 70 3.53 2.09 5.75
CA ASP A 70 3.07 3.46 6.06
C ASP A 70 2.86 3.59 7.58
N PRO A 71 3.67 4.38 8.30
CA PRO A 71 3.54 4.56 9.75
C PRO A 71 2.35 5.47 10.14
N ALA A 72 1.77 6.24 9.22
CA ALA A 72 0.61 7.09 9.50
C ALA A 72 -0.71 6.30 9.50
N SER A 73 -0.73 5.13 8.86
CA SER A 73 -1.86 4.23 8.77
C SER A 73 -1.81 3.16 9.85
N ALA A 74 -2.96 2.79 10.42
CA ALA A 74 -3.05 1.70 11.38
C ALA A 74 -2.67 0.36 10.70
N PRO A 75 -1.67 -0.38 11.22
CA PRO A 75 -1.27 -1.66 10.64
C PRO A 75 -2.43 -2.66 10.66
N THR A 76 -2.62 -3.38 9.55
CA THR A 76 -3.67 -4.41 9.44
C THR A 76 -3.55 -5.50 10.52
N ALA A 77 -2.32 -5.85 10.89
CA ALA A 77 -2.02 -6.79 11.96
C ALA A 77 -2.51 -6.30 13.35
N LEU A 78 -2.35 -5.00 13.64
CA LEU A 78 -2.88 -4.39 14.87
C LEU A 78 -4.41 -4.40 14.87
N MET A 79 -5.03 -4.09 13.72
CA MET A 79 -6.48 -4.15 13.60
C MET A 79 -7.03 -5.56 13.79
N HIS A 80 -6.38 -6.57 13.22
CA HIS A 80 -6.77 -7.96 13.37
C HIS A 80 -6.60 -8.45 14.81
N SER A 81 -5.51 -8.07 15.49
CA SER A 81 -5.29 -8.42 16.90
C SER A 81 -6.34 -7.79 17.81
N LEU A 82 -6.68 -6.52 17.59
CA LEU A 82 -7.75 -5.84 18.32
C LEU A 82 -9.13 -6.46 18.06
N LYS A 83 -9.40 -6.91 16.83
CA LYS A 83 -10.67 -7.55 16.46
C LYS A 83 -10.85 -8.90 17.16
N HIS A 84 -9.80 -9.70 17.24
CA HIS A 84 -9.90 -11.07 17.79
C HIS A 84 -9.57 -11.17 19.27
N TYR A 85 -8.45 -10.60 19.70
CA TYR A 85 -7.99 -10.71 21.08
C TYR A 85 -8.55 -9.60 21.96
N LYS A 86 -8.95 -8.45 21.39
CA LYS A 86 -9.46 -7.27 22.14
C LYS A 86 -8.50 -6.82 23.25
N VAL A 87 -7.21 -7.04 23.02
CA VAL A 87 -6.12 -6.75 23.94
C VAL A 87 -5.11 -5.84 23.26
N LEU A 88 -4.54 -4.91 24.03
CA LEU A 88 -3.35 -4.14 23.68
C LEU A 88 -2.18 -4.55 24.58
N HIS A 89 -0.97 -4.48 24.07
CA HIS A 89 0.22 -4.59 24.90
C HIS A 89 0.50 -3.25 25.60
N GLU A 90 1.27 -3.26 26.69
CA GLU A 90 1.69 -2.02 27.37
C GLU A 90 2.51 -1.12 26.45
N GLN A 91 3.37 -1.73 25.63
CA GLN A 91 4.13 -1.03 24.60
C GLN A 91 3.76 -1.59 23.23
N ASN A 92 3.29 -0.72 22.32
CA ASN A 92 3.05 -1.09 20.93
C ASN A 92 3.94 -0.20 20.05
N VAL A 93 4.93 -0.80 19.41
CA VAL A 93 5.89 -0.10 18.56
C VAL A 93 5.51 -0.36 17.11
N ILE A 94 5.45 0.72 16.32
CA ILE A 94 5.21 0.64 14.88
C ILE A 94 6.53 0.96 14.19
N LEU A 95 6.96 0.07 13.30
CA LEU A 95 8.19 0.17 12.54
C LEU A 95 7.85 0.19 11.04
N SER A 96 8.59 1.00 10.28
CA SER A 96 8.45 1.13 8.82
C SER A 96 9.77 0.93 8.10
#